data_AF-A0A4R0EMW3-F1
#
_entry.id   AF-A0A4R0EMW3-F1
#
_cell.length_a   1.000
_cell.length_b   1.000
_cell.length_c   1.000
_cell.angle_alpha   90.00
_cell.angle_beta   90.00
_cell.angle_gamma   90.00
#
_symmetry.space_group_name_H-M   'P 1'
#
loop_
_entity.id
_entity.type
_entity.pdbx_description
1 polymer ?
#
loop_
_entity_poly.entity_id
_entity_poly.type
_entity_poly.pdbx_seq_one_letter_code
_entity_poly.pdbx_strand_id
1 'polypeptide(L)'
;MIIGGSSHPMHFVSMSSVFLSHKDSSQIKLGNLDYLPKDKTLIGHDVWIGNRVIIKSGVKVGTGAVIGAGSVVTKDIPDYAVVAGNPAKIIRYRFDEEMIYQLLASKWWELSEANLRKLSPYVDDPIKFLKEVDL
;
A
#
# COMPACT_ATOMS: atom_id res chain seq x y z
N MET A 1 -2.39 -14.01 -2.71
CA MET A 1 -1.65 -12.79 -2.32
C MET A 1 -1.22 -12.96 -0.88
N ILE A 2 -0.07 -12.42 -0.49
CA ILE A 2 0.40 -12.40 0.90
C ILE A 2 0.65 -10.93 1.27
N ILE A 3 0.07 -10.48 2.39
CA ILE A 3 0.27 -9.13 2.94
C ILE A 3 0.63 -9.26 4.42
N GLY A 4 1.62 -8.51 4.89
CA GLY A 4 1.86 -8.41 6.34
C GLY A 4 2.66 -9.55 6.96
N GLY A 5 3.52 -10.23 6.21
CA GLY A 5 4.37 -11.30 6.76
C GLY A 5 5.37 -10.77 7.80
N SER A 6 5.57 -11.52 8.90
CA SER A 6 6.37 -11.10 10.05
C SER A 6 7.76 -10.59 9.68
N SER A 7 8.17 -9.49 10.32
CA SER A 7 9.50 -8.91 10.18
C SER A 7 10.39 -9.16 11.42
N HIS A 8 11.70 -9.24 11.20
CA HIS A 8 12.70 -9.40 12.26
C HIS A 8 13.70 -8.24 12.28
N PRO A 9 14.23 -7.86 13.46
CA PRO A 9 15.22 -6.79 13.57
C PRO A 9 16.56 -7.24 12.98
N MET A 10 16.89 -6.77 11.76
CA MET A 10 18.15 -7.11 11.08
C MET A 10 19.38 -6.34 11.59
N HIS A 11 19.19 -5.41 12.53
CA HIS A 11 20.27 -4.60 13.12
C HIS A 11 20.76 -5.14 14.48
N PHE A 12 20.16 -6.21 14.97
CA PHE A 12 20.60 -6.90 16.18
C PHE A 12 21.68 -7.93 15.86
N VAL A 13 22.50 -8.26 16.85
CA VAL A 13 23.52 -9.33 16.75
C VAL A 13 22.85 -10.71 16.49
N SER A 14 21.61 -10.90 16.95
CA SER A 14 20.81 -12.11 16.69
C SER A 14 19.39 -11.75 16.28
N MET A 15 18.82 -12.51 15.34
CA MET A 15 17.42 -12.42 14.92
C MET A 15 16.51 -13.41 15.68
N SER A 16 17.07 -14.17 16.64
CA SER A 16 16.31 -15.16 17.39
C SER A 16 15.29 -14.51 18.31
N SER A 17 14.05 -14.99 18.22
CA SER A 17 12.91 -14.50 18.99
C SER A 17 13.02 -14.82 20.49
N VAL A 18 13.92 -15.72 20.89
CA VAL A 18 14.22 -16.02 22.30
C VAL A 18 14.68 -14.79 23.09
N PHE A 19 15.21 -13.77 22.42
CA PHE A 19 15.67 -12.54 23.06
C PHE A 19 14.61 -11.42 23.12
N LEU A 20 13.46 -11.60 22.46
CA LEU A 20 12.41 -10.58 22.33
C LEU A 20 11.33 -10.75 23.41
N SER A 21 10.77 -9.64 23.89
CA SER A 21 9.75 -9.61 24.95
C SER A 21 8.38 -10.15 24.51
N HIS A 22 8.07 -10.09 23.21
CA HIS A 22 6.76 -10.48 22.71
C HIS A 22 6.56 -12.01 22.72
N LYS A 23 5.30 -12.41 22.82
CA LYS A 23 4.91 -13.82 22.75
C LYS A 23 5.13 -14.35 21.33
N ASP A 24 5.83 -15.46 21.21
CA ASP A 24 6.11 -16.16 19.96
C ASP A 24 6.10 -17.69 20.19
N SER A 25 6.60 -18.46 19.22
CA SER A 25 6.63 -19.94 19.28
C SER A 25 7.82 -20.52 20.07
N SER A 26 8.68 -19.68 20.64
CA SER A 26 9.87 -20.12 21.37
C SER A 26 9.49 -20.68 22.74
N GLN A 27 10.02 -21.86 23.07
CA GLN A 27 9.80 -22.50 24.37
C GLN A 27 10.64 -21.90 25.50
N ILE A 28 11.69 -21.15 25.16
CA ILE A 28 12.64 -20.55 26.09
C ILE A 28 12.82 -19.07 25.72
N LYS A 29 12.93 -18.21 26.74
CA LYS A 29 13.30 -16.81 26.61
C LYS A 29 14.63 -16.57 27.31
N LEU A 30 15.59 -16.03 26.57
CA LEU A 30 16.93 -15.66 27.05
C LEU A 30 17.08 -14.14 27.24
N GLY A 31 16.10 -13.36 26.79
CA GLY A 31 16.07 -11.91 26.93
C GLY A 31 14.64 -11.36 26.95
N ASN A 32 14.52 -10.06 27.16
CA ASN A 32 13.25 -9.33 27.22
C ASN A 32 13.32 -8.01 26.44
N LEU A 33 13.94 -8.03 25.26
CA LEU A 33 14.07 -6.84 24.42
C LEU A 33 12.70 -6.44 23.90
N ASP A 34 12.29 -5.21 24.19
CA ASP A 34 11.04 -4.67 23.70
C ASP A 34 11.14 -4.30 22.22
N TYR A 35 10.78 -5.25 21.37
CA TYR A 35 10.67 -5.08 19.94
C TYR A 35 9.27 -5.51 19.52
N LEU A 36 8.45 -4.52 19.19
CA LEU A 36 7.15 -4.72 18.56
C LEU A 36 7.32 -4.46 17.06
N PRO A 37 7.14 -5.48 16.20
CA PRO A 37 7.09 -5.28 14.77
C PRO A 37 5.99 -4.25 14.44
N LYS A 38 6.38 -3.06 13.95
CA LYS A 38 5.42 -2.05 13.46
C LYS A 38 4.92 -2.49 12.09
N ASP A 39 3.89 -3.32 12.12
CA ASP A 39 3.59 -4.21 11.00
C ASP A 39 2.21 -3.98 10.37
N LYS A 40 1.61 -2.80 10.58
CA LYS A 40 0.38 -2.43 9.85
C LYS A 40 0.74 -2.11 8.41
N THR A 41 0.37 -3.01 7.50
CA THR A 41 0.35 -2.69 6.06
C THR A 41 -0.88 -1.84 5.78
N LEU A 42 -0.69 -0.70 5.12
CA LEU A 42 -1.78 0.20 4.73
C LEU A 42 -1.99 0.10 3.23
N ILE A 43 -3.23 -0.11 2.83
CA ILE A 43 -3.64 -0.07 1.42
C ILE A 43 -4.56 1.13 1.25
N GLY A 44 -4.21 2.03 0.34
CA GLY A 44 -5.01 3.21 0.01
C GLY A 44 -6.30 2.84 -0.74
N HIS A 45 -7.00 3.88 -1.21
CA HIS A 45 -8.24 3.71 -1.98
C HIS A 45 -7.94 3.38 -3.44
N ASP A 46 -8.87 2.75 -4.16
CA ASP A 46 -8.73 2.46 -5.61
C ASP A 46 -7.43 1.73 -6.02
N VAL A 47 -6.88 0.88 -5.13
CA VAL A 47 -5.66 0.12 -5.44
C VAL A 47 -6.01 -1.14 -6.23
N TRP A 48 -5.36 -1.35 -7.36
CA TRP A 48 -5.45 -2.60 -8.11
C TRP A 48 -4.23 -3.50 -7.82
N ILE A 49 -4.49 -4.70 -7.28
CA ILE A 49 -3.45 -5.67 -6.93
C ILE A 49 -3.59 -6.92 -7.80
N GLY A 50 -2.58 -7.19 -8.62
CA GLY A 50 -2.51 -8.34 -9.49
C GLY A 50 -2.39 -9.68 -8.74
N ASN A 51 -2.62 -10.78 -9.46
CA ASN A 51 -2.55 -12.11 -8.88
C ASN A 51 -1.13 -12.44 -8.34
N ARG A 52 -1.06 -13.25 -7.27
CA ARG A 52 0.19 -13.73 -6.67
C ARG A 52 1.18 -12.64 -6.23
N VAL A 53 0.70 -11.44 -5.88
CA VAL A 53 1.53 -10.40 -5.26
C VAL A 53 1.88 -10.76 -3.81
N ILE A 54 3.09 -10.39 -3.40
CA ILE A 54 3.59 -10.44 -2.02
C ILE A 54 3.91 -9.01 -1.58
N ILE A 55 3.33 -8.56 -0.47
CA ILE A 55 3.58 -7.24 0.13
C ILE A 55 4.22 -7.46 1.51
N LYS A 56 5.43 -6.93 1.67
CA LYS A 56 6.17 -6.95 2.94
C LYS A 56 5.36 -6.22 4.01
N SER A 57 5.41 -6.74 5.24
CA SER A 57 4.78 -6.08 6.39
C SER A 57 5.31 -4.65 6.61
N GLY A 58 4.40 -3.79 7.07
CA GLY A 58 4.65 -2.37 7.31
C GLY A 58 4.68 -1.48 6.05
N VAL A 59 4.52 -2.05 4.86
CA VAL A 59 4.46 -1.27 3.61
C VAL A 59 3.16 -0.46 3.53
N LYS A 60 3.27 0.76 3.00
CA LYS A 60 2.13 1.58 2.58
C LYS A 60 1.98 1.53 1.07
N VAL A 61 0.79 1.23 0.59
CA VAL A 61 0.43 1.29 -0.82
C VAL A 61 -0.48 2.50 -1.03
N GLY A 62 -0.01 3.47 -1.81
CA GLY A 62 -0.73 4.70 -2.10
C GLY A 62 -2.05 4.48 -2.83
N THR A 63 -2.95 5.47 -2.71
CA THR A 63 -4.24 5.51 -3.39
C THR A 63 -4.06 5.48 -4.90
N GLY A 64 -4.91 4.73 -5.60
CA GLY A 64 -4.88 4.59 -7.05
C GLY A 64 -3.70 3.76 -7.57
N ALA A 65 -2.83 3.21 -6.71
CA ALA A 65 -1.67 2.45 -7.15
C ALA A 65 -2.05 1.13 -7.84
N VAL A 66 -1.17 0.69 -8.73
CA VAL A 66 -1.29 -0.57 -9.48
C VAL A 66 -0.09 -1.45 -9.17
N ILE A 67 -0.34 -2.69 -8.77
CA ILE A 67 0.70 -3.69 -8.51
C ILE A 67 0.54 -4.84 -9.52
N GLY A 68 1.50 -4.97 -10.43
CA GLY A 68 1.51 -6.04 -11.43
C GLY A 68 1.55 -7.44 -10.81
N ALA A 69 1.02 -8.44 -11.50
CA ALA A 69 0.98 -9.82 -11.03
C ALA A 69 2.39 -10.38 -10.72
N GLY A 70 2.49 -11.22 -9.67
CA GLY A 70 3.74 -11.85 -9.23
C GLY A 70 4.75 -10.92 -8.57
N SER A 71 4.41 -9.66 -8.32
CA SER A 71 5.34 -8.68 -7.76
C SER A 71 5.63 -8.90 -6.27
N VAL A 72 6.85 -8.57 -5.85
CA VAL A 72 7.27 -8.57 -4.45
C VAL A 72 7.55 -7.14 -4.00
N VAL A 73 6.61 -6.57 -3.24
CA VAL A 73 6.65 -5.20 -2.77
C VAL A 73 7.40 -5.14 -1.44
N THR A 74 8.57 -4.51 -1.46
CA THR A 74 9.47 -4.41 -0.29
C THR A 74 9.58 -3.00 0.30
N LYS A 75 8.96 -2.01 -0.35
CA LYS A 75 9.00 -0.57 0.00
C LYS A 75 7.63 0.05 -0.27
N ASP A 76 7.38 1.19 0.35
CA ASP A 76 6.16 1.99 0.12
C ASP A 76 5.99 2.32 -1.36
N ILE A 77 4.74 2.28 -1.83
CA ILE A 77 4.34 2.59 -3.20
C ILE A 77 3.65 3.96 -3.19
N PRO A 78 4.11 4.94 -4.00
CA PRO A 78 3.43 6.23 -4.12
C PRO A 78 2.01 6.12 -4.68
N ASP A 79 1.20 7.15 -4.43
CA ASP A 79 -0.13 7.27 -5.03
C ASP A 79 -0.05 7.20 -6.57
N TYR A 80 -1.01 6.51 -7.17
CA TYR A 80 -1.16 6.33 -8.62
C TYR A 80 0.06 5.71 -9.34
N ALA A 81 1.07 5.21 -8.61
CA ALA A 81 2.21 4.53 -9.20
C ALA A 81 1.82 3.15 -9.73
N VAL A 82 2.40 2.76 -10.86
CA VAL A 82 2.31 1.43 -11.45
C VAL A 82 3.63 0.72 -11.19
N VAL A 83 3.62 -0.34 -10.39
CA VAL A 83 4.82 -1.11 -10.03
C VAL A 83 4.73 -2.54 -10.53
N ALA A 84 5.87 -3.15 -10.88
CA ALA A 84 5.96 -4.60 -11.01
C ALA A 84 7.37 -5.14 -10.73
N GLY A 85 7.48 -6.46 -10.56
CA GLY A 85 8.75 -7.20 -10.46
C GLY A 85 9.08 -7.68 -9.04
N ASN A 86 10.23 -8.33 -8.91
CA ASN A 86 10.77 -8.83 -7.65
C ASN A 86 12.27 -8.43 -7.54
N PRO A 87 12.63 -7.37 -6.77
CA PRO A 87 11.73 -6.48 -6.04
C PRO A 87 10.90 -5.60 -6.99
N ALA A 88 9.70 -5.22 -6.55
CA ALA A 88 8.81 -4.35 -7.31
C ALA A 88 9.44 -2.97 -7.50
N LYS A 89 9.41 -2.46 -8.73
CA LYS A 89 9.90 -1.12 -9.10
C LYS A 89 8.81 -0.34 -9.82
N ILE A 90 8.83 0.98 -9.68
CA ILE A 90 7.95 1.88 -10.44
C ILE A 90 8.30 1.74 -11.92
N ILE A 91 7.28 1.42 -12.73
CA ILE A 91 7.34 1.36 -14.19
C ILE A 91 6.92 2.72 -14.77
N ARG A 92 5.84 3.28 -14.23
CA ARG A 92 5.26 4.57 -14.61
C ARG A 92 4.27 5.03 -13.55
N TYR A 93 3.69 6.21 -13.74
CA TYR A 93 2.48 6.63 -13.04
C TYR A 93 1.25 6.45 -13.93
N ARG A 94 0.05 6.39 -13.33
CA ARG A 94 -1.22 6.39 -14.07
C ARG A 94 -1.46 7.73 -14.77
N PHE A 95 -1.08 8.82 -14.13
CA PHE A 95 -1.27 10.20 -14.58
C PHE A 95 -0.02 11.05 -14.32
N ASP A 96 -0.02 12.30 -14.81
CA ASP A 96 0.97 13.30 -14.42
C ASP A 96 0.76 13.82 -12.99
N GLU A 97 1.73 14.58 -12.48
CA GLU A 97 1.75 15.04 -11.09
C GLU A 97 0.58 15.97 -10.74
N GLU A 98 0.18 16.85 -11.67
CA GLU A 98 -0.93 17.79 -11.47
C GLU A 98 -2.27 17.04 -11.35
N MET A 99 -2.53 16.10 -12.25
CA MET A 99 -3.71 15.25 -12.23
C MET A 99 -3.76 14.39 -10.96
N ILE A 100 -2.63 13.81 -10.54
CA ILE A 100 -2.53 13.04 -9.29
C ILE A 100 -2.91 13.92 -8.09
N TYR A 101 -2.36 15.13 -8.03
CA TYR A 101 -2.67 16.07 -6.96
C TYR A 101 -4.17 16.39 -6.88
N GLN A 102 -4.80 16.70 -8.02
CA GLN A 102 -6.23 17.02 -8.07
C GLN A 102 -7.11 15.83 -7.68
N LEU A 103 -6.78 14.63 -8.18
CA LEU A 103 -7.51 13.40 -7.80
C LEU A 103 -7.35 13.04 -6.32
N LEU A 104 -6.20 13.35 -5.72
CA LEU A 104 -5.99 13.15 -4.28
C LEU A 104 -6.75 14.18 -3.45
N ALA A 105 -6.73 15.44 -3.86
CA ALA A 105 -7.43 16.54 -3.19
C ALA A 105 -8.94 16.33 -3.21
N SER A 106 -9.48 15.79 -4.31
CA SER A 106 -10.92 15.58 -4.48
C SER A 106 -11.49 14.50 -3.55
N LYS A 107 -10.66 13.54 -3.11
CA LYS A 107 -11.04 12.38 -2.31
C LYS A 107 -12.35 11.75 -2.79
N TRP A 108 -12.48 11.59 -4.11
CA TRP A 108 -13.74 11.20 -4.73
C TRP A 108 -14.31 9.88 -4.17
N TRP A 109 -13.45 8.99 -3.66
CA TRP A 109 -13.82 7.74 -2.99
C TRP A 109 -14.53 7.94 -1.63
N GLU A 110 -14.49 9.12 -1.02
CA GLU A 110 -15.21 9.48 0.22
C GLU A 110 -16.57 10.14 -0.07
N LEU A 111 -16.90 10.41 -1.35
CA LEU A 111 -18.15 11.07 -1.72
C LEU A 111 -19.38 10.18 -1.47
N SER A 112 -20.52 10.82 -1.25
CA SER A 112 -21.80 10.11 -1.10
C SER A 112 -22.19 9.40 -2.40
N GLU A 113 -22.97 8.33 -2.29
CA GLU A 113 -23.49 7.60 -3.45
C GLU A 113 -24.24 8.52 -4.44
N ALA A 114 -25.00 9.49 -3.93
CA ALA A 114 -25.71 10.46 -4.77
C ALA A 114 -24.76 11.31 -5.62
N ASN A 115 -23.62 11.72 -5.05
CA ASN A 115 -22.59 12.46 -5.79
C ASN A 115 -21.85 11.54 -6.77
N LEU A 116 -21.48 10.33 -6.35
CA LEU A 116 -20.85 9.35 -7.24
C LEU A 116 -21.72 8.98 -8.44
N ARG A 117 -23.05 8.88 -8.27
CA ARG A 117 -24.00 8.64 -9.37
C ARG A 117 -24.03 9.78 -10.39
N LYS A 118 -23.83 11.04 -9.96
CA LYS A 118 -23.73 12.18 -10.88
C LYS A 118 -22.42 12.16 -11.67
N LEU A 119 -21.34 11.69 -11.03
CA LEU A 119 -20.00 11.64 -11.62
C LEU A 119 -19.74 10.38 -12.46
N SER A 120 -20.51 9.31 -12.25
CA SER A 120 -20.32 8.03 -12.94
C SER A 120 -20.25 8.09 -14.47
N PRO A 121 -20.93 9.02 -15.18
CA PRO A 121 -20.80 9.15 -16.62
C PRO A 121 -19.44 9.67 -17.10
N TYR A 122 -18.55 10.10 -16.19
CA TYR A 122 -17.27 10.74 -16.52
C TYR A 122 -16.04 9.97 -16.00
N VAL A 123 -16.21 8.80 -15.38
CA VAL A 123 -15.10 8.05 -14.73
C VAL A 123 -14.00 7.58 -15.69
N ASP A 124 -14.30 7.53 -16.99
CA ASP A 124 -13.36 7.19 -18.06
C ASP A 124 -12.60 8.40 -18.63
N ASP A 125 -13.00 9.62 -18.27
CA ASP A 125 -12.35 10.88 -18.64
C ASP A 125 -11.92 11.65 -17.38
N PRO A 126 -10.68 11.47 -16.89
CA PRO A 126 -10.21 12.11 -15.65
C PRO A 126 -10.29 13.63 -15.66
N ILE A 127 -10.09 14.27 -16.82
CA ILE A 127 -10.14 15.74 -16.94
C ILE A 127 -11.58 16.22 -16.75
N LYS A 128 -12.54 15.55 -17.41
CA LYS A 128 -13.95 15.88 -17.26
C LYS A 128 -14.47 15.52 -15.87
N PHE A 129 -14.05 14.37 -15.33
CA PHE A 129 -14.39 13.93 -13.98
C PHE A 129 -14.04 14.98 -12.94
N LEU A 130 -12.80 15.50 -12.95
CA LEU A 130 -12.35 16.50 -11.99
C LEU A 130 -13.11 17.83 -12.11
N LYS A 131 -13.40 18.28 -13.34
CA LYS A 131 -14.22 19.49 -13.57
C LYS A 131 -15.60 19.40 -12.93
N GLU A 132 -16.16 18.20 -12.83
CA GLU A 132 -17.52 17.97 -12.30
C GLU A 132 -17.52 17.65 -10.80
N VAL A 133 -16.39 17.18 -10.25
CA VAL A 133 -16.22 16.98 -8.80
C VAL A 133 -16.10 18.31 -8.05
N ASP A 134 -15.55 19.34 -8.69
CA ASP A 134 -15.34 20.66 -8.10
C ASP A 134 -16.60 21.58 -8.14
N LEU A 135 -17.74 21.08 -8.63
CA LEU A 135 -19.05 21.78 -8.67
C LEU A 135 -19.92 21.46 -7.44
#